data_AF-A0A9P7FXT5-F1
#
_entry.id   AF-A0A9P7FXT5-F1
#
_cell.length_a   1.000
_cell.length_b   1.000
_cell.length_c   1.000
_cell.angle_alpha   90.00
_cell.angle_beta   90.00
_cell.angle_gamma   90.00
#
_symmetry.space_group_name_H-M   'P 1'
#
loop_
_entity.id
_entity.type
_entity.pdbx_description
1 polymer ?
#
loop_
_entity_poly.entity_id
_entity_poly.type
_entity_poly.pdbx_seq_one_letter_code
_entity_poly.pdbx_strand_id
1 'polypeptide(L)'
;MGWSNSVPIFHDDVTYILQPEIPDKTIPYIDDVPIKGPDDWHIVPETGLPATHPANPGVRLAIWEFFQDVNRILQRMKYCGGTFSGRKLQLCVE
;
A
#
# COMPACT_ATOMS: atom_id res chain seq x y z
N MET A 1 -26.05 -1.26 -6.96
CA MET A 1 -25.47 0.09 -7.04
C MET A 1 -26.58 1.12 -6.87
N GLY A 2 -26.27 2.28 -6.29
CA GLY A 2 -27.24 3.38 -6.12
C GLY A 2 -28.07 3.36 -4.84
N TRP A 3 -27.66 2.58 -3.83
CA TRP A 3 -28.31 2.58 -2.52
C TRP A 3 -27.57 3.53 -1.58
N SER A 4 -28.29 4.40 -0.88
CA SER A 4 -27.71 5.46 -0.05
C SER A 4 -26.70 4.95 0.98
N ASN A 5 -26.91 3.76 1.51
CA ASN A 5 -26.05 3.20 2.55
C ASN A 5 -24.91 2.32 2.01
N SER A 6 -24.81 2.10 0.70
CA SER A 6 -23.75 1.23 0.18
C SER A 6 -22.35 1.82 0.40
N VAL A 7 -22.22 3.15 0.35
CA VAL A 7 -20.94 3.85 0.55
C VAL A 7 -20.42 3.67 1.99
N PRO A 8 -21.18 4.02 3.05
CA PRO A 8 -20.69 3.85 4.41
C PRO A 8 -20.43 2.38 4.76
N ILE A 9 -21.28 1.44 4.31
CA ILE A 9 -21.04 0.01 4.56
C ILE A 9 -19.74 -0.46 3.91
N PHE A 10 -19.50 -0.08 2.64
CA PHE A 10 -18.28 -0.46 1.95
C PHE A 10 -17.04 0.14 2.61
N HIS A 11 -17.12 1.41 3.04
CA HIS A 11 -16.03 2.07 3.74
C HIS A 11 -15.73 1.42 5.10
N ASP A 12 -16.77 1.07 5.86
CA ASP A 12 -16.63 0.35 7.14
C ASP A 12 -15.99 -1.03 6.93
N ASP A 13 -16.39 -1.77 5.90
CA ASP A 13 -15.79 -3.08 5.57
C ASP A 13 -14.30 -2.94 5.20
N VAL A 14 -13.96 -1.98 4.32
CA VAL A 14 -12.56 -1.75 3.89
C VAL A 14 -11.68 -1.34 5.08
N THR A 15 -12.17 -0.42 5.91
CA THR A 15 -11.42 0.05 7.09
C THR A 15 -11.32 -1.03 8.17
N TYR A 16 -12.32 -1.90 8.32
CA TYR A 16 -12.25 -3.06 9.20
C TYR A 16 -11.19 -4.06 8.73
N ILE A 17 -11.19 -4.43 7.44
CA ILE A 17 -10.22 -5.37 6.85
C ILE A 17 -8.79 -4.86 6.99
N LEU A 18 -8.59 -3.56 6.76
CA LEU A 18 -7.28 -2.91 6.76
C LEU A 18 -6.93 -2.23 8.09
N GLN A 19 -7.73 -2.42 9.14
CA GLN A 19 -7.49 -1.83 10.46
C GLN A 19 -6.04 -1.98 10.96
N PRO A 20 -5.36 -3.13 10.79
CA PRO A 20 -3.97 -3.28 11.24
C PRO A 20 -2.93 -2.45 10.46
N GLU A 21 -3.34 -1.87 9.33
CA GLU A 21 -2.48 -1.07 8.43
C GLU A 21 -2.77 0.43 8.53
N ILE A 22 -3.87 0.81 9.19
CA ILE A 22 -4.32 2.19 9.38
C ILE A 22 -3.80 2.72 10.72
N PRO A 23 -3.34 3.99 10.79
CA PRO A 23 -3.15 4.94 9.69
C PRO A 23 -1.76 4.87 9.04
N ASP A 24 -0.88 4.04 9.59
CA ASP A 24 0.56 4.12 9.33
C ASP A 24 0.94 3.84 7.87
N LYS A 25 0.25 2.87 7.25
CA LYS A 25 0.54 2.41 5.88
C LYS A 25 -0.50 2.87 4.87
N THR A 26 -1.75 2.99 5.30
CA THR A 26 -2.86 3.37 4.42
C THR A 26 -3.92 4.13 5.18
N ILE A 27 -4.63 5.01 4.48
CA ILE A 27 -5.86 5.65 4.96
C ILE A 27 -6.89 5.51 3.83
N PRO A 28 -7.70 4.43 3.84
CA PRO A 28 -8.70 4.21 2.82
C PRO A 28 -9.72 5.35 2.74
N TYR A 29 -10.25 5.60 1.55
CA TYR A 29 -11.39 6.48 1.32
C TYR A 29 -12.37 5.80 0.37
N ILE A 30 -13.53 5.42 0.91
CA ILE A 30 -14.54 4.61 0.20
C ILE A 30 -13.90 3.33 -0.37
N ASP A 31 -13.62 3.29 -1.68
CA ASP A 31 -13.05 2.16 -2.41
C ASP A 31 -11.59 2.33 -2.80
N ASP A 32 -11.04 3.53 -2.63
CA ASP A 32 -9.64 3.80 -2.88
C ASP A 32 -8.79 3.55 -1.62
N VAL A 33 -7.69 2.83 -1.81
CA VAL A 33 -6.76 2.44 -0.74
C VAL A 33 -5.38 2.99 -1.08
N PRO A 34 -5.09 4.27 -0.74
CA PRO A 34 -3.78 4.86 -0.95
C PRO A 34 -2.77 4.24 0.00
N ILE A 35 -1.54 3.99 -0.46
CA ILE A 35 -0.47 3.42 0.35
C ILE A 35 0.61 4.47 0.48
N LYS A 36 0.99 4.78 1.73
CA LYS A 36 2.03 5.76 2.02
C LYS A 36 3.36 5.26 1.45
N GLY A 37 4.06 6.15 0.74
CA GLY A 37 5.41 5.89 0.25
C GLY A 37 6.43 5.71 1.38
N PRO A 38 7.68 5.36 1.05
CA PRO A 38 8.74 5.20 2.03
C PRO A 38 9.03 6.53 2.74
N ASP A 39 9.10 6.46 4.08
CA ASP A 39 9.46 7.61 4.93
C ASP A 39 10.97 7.90 4.92
N ASP A 40 11.79 6.88 4.67
CA ASP A 40 13.24 6.97 4.55
C ASP A 40 13.72 6.24 3.30
N TRP A 41 14.62 6.88 2.56
CA TRP A 41 15.26 6.31 1.38
C TRP A 41 16.54 5.53 1.70
N HIS A 42 16.91 5.43 2.98
CA HIS A 42 18.11 4.76 3.47
C HIS A 42 19.36 5.26 2.74
N ILE A 43 19.59 6.57 2.76
CA ILE A 43 20.74 7.18 2.07
C ILE A 43 22.03 6.71 2.73
N VAL A 44 22.92 6.11 1.93
CA VAL A 44 24.24 5.66 2.36
C VAL A 44 25.17 6.88 2.46
N PRO A 45 25.69 7.23 3.66
CA PRO A 45 26.45 8.47 3.85
C PRO A 45 27.70 8.57 2.96
N GLU A 46 28.36 7.47 2.69
CA GLU A 46 29.61 7.42 1.91
C GLU A 46 29.38 7.72 0.42
N THR A 47 28.23 7.36 -0.13
CA THR A 47 27.93 7.52 -1.55
C THR A 47 26.87 8.57 -1.85
N GLY A 48 26.09 8.98 -0.84
CA GLY A 48 24.93 9.87 -1.01
C GLY A 48 23.78 9.26 -1.83
N LEU A 49 23.76 7.92 -2.00
CA LEU A 49 22.77 7.23 -2.81
C LEU A 49 21.85 6.37 -1.92
N PRO A 50 20.59 6.13 -2.32
CA PRO A 50 19.71 5.21 -1.61
C PRO A 50 20.29 3.80 -1.54
N ALA A 51 20.19 3.16 -0.38
CA ALA A 51 20.64 1.78 -0.19
C ALA A 51 19.94 0.82 -1.17
N THR A 52 20.63 -0.27 -1.48
CA THR A 52 20.13 -1.32 -2.37
C THR A 52 19.87 -2.59 -1.58
N HIS A 53 18.97 -3.44 -2.07
CA HIS A 53 18.64 -4.69 -1.41
C HIS A 53 19.86 -5.63 -1.42
N PRO A 54 20.24 -6.24 -0.29
CA PRO A 54 21.51 -7.00 -0.19
C PRO A 54 21.57 -8.21 -1.13
N ALA A 55 20.43 -8.85 -1.38
CA ALA A 55 20.35 -9.98 -2.32
C ALA A 55 20.11 -9.56 -3.79
N ASN A 56 19.79 -8.28 -4.04
CA ASN A 56 19.55 -7.77 -5.39
C ASN A 56 19.93 -6.29 -5.47
N PRO A 57 21.20 -5.98 -5.79
CA PRO A 57 21.70 -4.62 -5.87
C PRO A 57 21.00 -3.73 -6.91
N GLY A 58 20.23 -4.31 -7.84
CA GLY A 58 19.43 -3.56 -8.81
C GLY A 58 18.15 -2.93 -8.24
N VAL A 59 17.76 -3.28 -7.00
CA VAL A 59 16.53 -2.80 -6.36
C VAL A 59 16.90 -1.89 -5.19
N ARG A 60 16.26 -0.72 -5.09
CA ARG A 60 16.40 0.16 -3.91
C ARG A 60 15.69 -0.46 -2.71
N LEU A 61 16.34 -0.44 -1.55
CA LEU A 61 15.83 -1.06 -0.33
C LEU A 61 14.47 -0.46 0.08
N ALA A 62 14.35 0.87 0.08
CA ALA A 62 13.11 1.56 0.41
C ALA A 62 11.93 1.17 -0.51
N ILE A 63 12.19 0.96 -1.80
CA ILE A 63 11.16 0.51 -2.76
C ILE A 63 10.76 -0.93 -2.46
N TRP A 64 11.73 -1.82 -2.18
CA TRP A 64 11.42 -3.19 -1.78
C TRP A 64 10.51 -3.23 -0.55
N GLU A 65 10.83 -2.48 0.49
CA GLU A 65 10.04 -2.37 1.72
C GLU A 65 8.63 -1.83 1.44
N PHE A 66 8.50 -0.79 0.61
CA PHE A 66 7.20 -0.29 0.17
C PHE A 66 6.37 -1.39 -0.52
N PHE A 67 6.97 -2.19 -1.40
CA PHE A 67 6.26 -3.30 -2.05
C PHE A 67 5.89 -4.44 -1.08
N GLN A 68 6.57 -4.57 0.08
CA GLN A 68 6.11 -5.47 1.14
C GLN A 68 4.81 -4.97 1.77
N ASP A 69 4.69 -3.67 2.00
CA ASP A 69 3.44 -3.07 2.49
C ASP A 69 2.31 -3.21 1.46
N VAL A 70 2.58 -2.96 0.18
CA VAL A 70 1.63 -3.22 -0.92
C VAL A 70 1.17 -4.67 -0.89
N ASN A 71 2.09 -5.63 -0.87
CA ASN A 71 1.73 -7.04 -0.84
C ASN A 71 0.88 -7.39 0.39
N ARG A 72 1.22 -6.88 1.58
CA ARG A 72 0.46 -7.13 2.80
C ARG A 72 -0.99 -6.65 2.69
N ILE A 73 -1.21 -5.44 2.17
CA ILE A 73 -2.55 -4.89 1.93
C ILE A 73 -3.33 -5.75 0.91
N LEU A 74 -2.69 -6.11 -0.21
CA LEU A 74 -3.30 -6.97 -1.24
C LEU A 74 -3.70 -8.34 -0.68
N GLN A 75 -2.86 -8.97 0.14
CA GLN A 75 -3.15 -10.27 0.73
C GLN A 75 -4.29 -10.20 1.74
N ARG A 76 -4.37 -9.15 2.58
CA ARG A 76 -5.49 -8.95 3.51
C ARG A 76 -6.81 -8.84 2.76
N MET A 77 -6.85 -8.00 1.73
CA MET A 77 -8.05 -7.84 0.91
C MET A 77 -8.45 -9.14 0.23
N LYS A 78 -7.47 -9.86 -0.37
CA LYS A 78 -7.69 -11.16 -1.01
C LYS A 78 -8.23 -12.21 -0.04
N TYR A 79 -7.72 -12.25 1.19
CA TYR A 79 -8.15 -13.22 2.20
C TYR A 79 -9.63 -13.06 2.58
N CYS A 80 -10.13 -11.83 2.57
CA CYS A 80 -11.54 -11.51 2.80
C CYS A 80 -12.42 -11.63 1.54
N GLY A 81 -11.88 -12.12 0.41
CA GLY A 81 -12.60 -12.25 -0.86
C GLY A 81 -12.72 -10.95 -1.65
N GLY A 82 -12.08 -9.86 -1.20
CA GLY A 82 -12.02 -8.59 -1.91
C GLY A 82 -11.02 -8.62 -3.07
N THR A 83 -11.19 -7.68 -4.01
CA THR A 83 -10.32 -7.58 -5.20
C THR A 83 -9.99 -6.13 -5.51
N PHE A 84 -8.76 -5.88 -5.96
CA PHE A 84 -8.38 -4.62 -6.58
C PHE A 84 -8.32 -4.76 -8.11
N SER A 85 -8.69 -3.70 -8.82
CA SER A 85 -8.59 -3.66 -10.27
C SER A 85 -7.14 -3.39 -10.70
N GLY A 86 -6.44 -4.39 -11.23
CA GLY A 86 -5.09 -4.22 -11.76
C GLY A 86 -4.99 -3.18 -12.89
N ARG A 87 -6.06 -2.97 -13.68
CA ARG A 87 -6.09 -1.95 -14.74
C ARG A 87 -6.23 -0.51 -14.21
N LYS A 88 -6.69 -0.36 -12.98
CA LYS A 88 -6.83 0.94 -12.30
C LYS A 88 -5.72 1.19 -11.29
N LEU A 89 -4.84 0.21 -11.08
CA LEU A 89 -3.75 0.32 -10.13
C LEU A 89 -2.78 1.41 -10.57
N GLN A 90 -2.47 2.31 -9.64
CA GLN A 90 -1.46 3.34 -9.78
C GLN A 90 -0.35 3.04 -8.78
N LEU A 91 0.90 2.97 -9.26
CA LEU A 91 2.08 2.69 -8.45
C LEU A 91 3.11 3.80 -8.63
N CYS A 92 3.74 4.21 -7.53
CA CYS A 92 4.78 5.26 -7.55
C CYS A 92 4.31 6.56 -8.22
N VAL A 93 3.06 6.95 -7.96
CA VAL A 93 2.47 8.21 -8.44
C VAL A 93 2.66 9.32 -7.40
N GLU A 94 2.72 10.56 -7.88
CA GLU A 94 2.86 11.79 -7.09
C GLU A 94 1.53 12.20 -6.43
#